data_AF-A0A7V8WI21-F1
#
_entry.id   AF-A0A7V8WI21-F1
#
_cell.length_a   1.000
_cell.length_b   1.000
_cell.length_c   1.000
_cell.angle_alpha   90.00
_cell.angle_beta   90.00
_cell.angle_gamma   90.00
#
_symmetry.space_group_name_H-M   'P 1'
#
loop_
_entity.id
_entity.type
_entity.pdbx_description
1 polymer ?
#
loop_
_entity_poly.entity_id
_entity_poly.type
_entity_poly.pdbx_seq_one_letter_code
_entity_poly.pdbx_strand_id
1 'polypeptide(L)' 'MIHSRDDLAVRADEGRLLASIIPGAQLVLLPSGTHYFPADAEVVTKAAGAIARFLHGSAG' A
#
# COMPACT_ATOMS: atom_id res chain seq x y z
N MET A 1 -3.62 2.07 2.87
CA MET A 1 -2.63 2.84 2.11
C MET A 1 -1.72 1.86 1.39
N ILE A 2 -1.63 1.95 0.06
CA ILE A 2 -0.62 1.21 -0.72
C ILE A 2 0.39 2.23 -1.20
N HIS A 3 1.68 1.99 -0.94
CA HIS A 3 2.75 2.93 -1.29
C HIS A 3 3.99 2.17 -1.77
N SER A 4 4.67 2.68 -2.80
CA SER A 4 5.95 2.12 -3.23
C SER A 4 7.08 2.58 -2.31
N ARG A 5 7.93 1.67 -1.84
CA ARG A 5 9.02 2.03 -0.91
C ARG A 5 9.95 3.12 -1.48
N ASP A 6 10.24 3.02 -2.77
CA ASP A 6 11.27 3.82 -3.45
C ASP A 6 10.64 4.86 -4.39
N ASP A 7 9.41 5.28 -4.08
CA ASP A 7 8.72 6.33 -4.81
C ASP A 7 9.52 7.64 -4.75
N LEU A 8 9.95 8.11 -5.93
CA LEU A 8 10.75 9.31 -6.10
C LEU A 8 9.90 10.59 -6.16
N ALA A 9 8.60 10.47 -6.39
CA ALA A 9 7.68 11.61 -6.45
C ALA A 9 7.07 11.91 -5.07
N VAL A 10 6.69 10.85 -4.34
CA VAL A 10 6.09 10.96 -3.00
C VAL A 10 6.79 10.00 -2.06
N ARG A 11 7.52 10.53 -1.07
CA ARG A 11 8.28 9.71 -0.13
C ARG A 11 7.39 8.78 0.67
N ALA A 12 7.85 7.56 0.92
CA ALA A 12 7.11 6.56 1.71
C ALA A 12 6.76 7.03 3.14
N ASP A 13 7.48 8.01 3.67
CA ASP A 13 7.20 8.61 4.97
C ASP A 13 5.84 9.32 5.01
N GLU A 14 5.37 9.88 3.89
CA GLU A 14 4.03 10.48 3.80
C GLU A 14 2.95 9.41 3.93
N GLY A 15 3.13 8.27 3.28
CA GLY A 15 2.22 7.13 3.43
C GLY A 15 2.22 6.55 4.85
N ARG A 16 3.36 6.57 5.54
CA ARG A 16 3.45 6.20 6.97
C ARG A 16 2.69 7.19 7.85
N LEU A 17 2.85 8.49 7.61
CA LEU A 17 2.14 9.53 8.35
C LEU A 17 0.62 9.36 8.21
N LEU A 18 0.12 9.21 6.98
CA LEU A 18 -1.32 9.03 6.73
C LEU A 18 -1.88 7.76 7.39
N ALA A 19 -1.14 6.64 7.33
CA ALA A 19 -1.58 5.41 7.99
C ALA A 19 -1.58 5.52 9.52
N SER A 20 -0.75 6.40 10.11
CA SER A 20 -0.70 6.60 11.57
C SER A 20 -1.87 7.42 12.11
N ILE A 21 -2.49 8.27 11.28
CA ILE A 21 -3.55 9.20 11.71
C ILE A 21 -4.97 8.70 11.38
N ILE A 22 -5.12 7.77 10.42
CA ILE A 22 -6.43 7.25 10.03
C ILE A 22 -6.73 5.97 10.84
N PRO A 23 -7.75 5.96 11.72
CA PRO A 23 -8.12 4.76 12.48
C PRO A 23 -8.43 3.58 11.56
N GLY A 24 -7.87 2.41 11.88
CA GLY A 24 -8.05 1.18 11.09
C GLY A 24 -7.28 1.13 9.78
N ALA A 25 -6.56 2.20 9.40
CA ALA A 25 -5.73 2.17 8.22
C ALA A 25 -4.50 1.28 8.41
N GLN A 26 -4.14 0.56 7.34
CA GLN A 26 -2.91 -0.21 7.26
C GLN A 26 -2.05 0.31 6.10
N LEU A 27 -0.74 0.33 6.31
CA LEU A 27 0.23 0.65 5.26
C LEU A 27 0.78 -0.65 4.65
N VAL A 28 0.68 -0.75 3.33
CA VAL A 28 1.26 -1.83 2.54
C VAL A 28 2.35 -1.23 1.66
N LEU A 29 3.59 -1.53 2.02
CA LEU A 29 4.75 -1.15 1.21
C LEU A 29 4.99 -2.17 0.11
N LEU A 30 4.93 -1.69 -1.13
CA LEU A 30 5.30 -2.46 -2.30
C LEU A 30 6.84 -2.43 -2.48
N PRO A 31 7.45 -3.54 -2.91
CA PRO A 31 8.85 -3.54 -3.30
C PRO A 31 9.05 -2.56 -4.47
N SER A 32 10.22 -1.92 -4.49
CA SER A 32 10.72 -0.95 -5.47
C SER A 32 9.90 -0.81 -6.74
N GLY A 33 9.23 0.33 -6.89
CA GLY A 33 8.49 0.73 -8.07
C GLY A 33 8.44 2.25 -8.19
N THR A 34 8.23 2.75 -9.40
CA THR A 34 7.94 4.18 -9.63
C THR A 34 6.62 4.56 -8.94
N HIS A 35 6.29 5.85 -8.91
CA HIS A 35 5.02 6.35 -8.38
C HIS A 35 3.78 5.73 -9.07
N TYR A 36 3.96 5.19 -10.27
CA TYR A 36 2.88 4.59 -11.05
C TYR A 36 2.46 3.24 -10.48
N PHE A 37 1.18 2.91 -10.67
CA PHE A 37 0.67 1.61 -10.26
C PHE A 37 1.48 0.50 -10.95
N PRO A 38 1.99 -0.49 -10.19
CA PRO A 38 2.91 -1.47 -10.73
C PRO A 38 2.21 -2.35 -11.76
N ALA A 39 2.89 -2.61 -12.87
CA ALA A 39 2.47 -3.59 -13.88
C ALA A 39 3.06 -4.99 -13.63
N ASP A 40 3.99 -5.10 -12.67
CA ASP A 40 4.58 -6.37 -12.28
C ASP A 40 3.53 -7.25 -11.58
N ALA A 41 3.37 -8.48 -12.08
CA ALA A 41 2.35 -9.40 -11.62
C ALA A 41 2.49 -9.76 -10.13
N GLU A 42 3.72 -9.91 -9.61
CA GLU A 42 3.95 -10.22 -8.20
C GLU A 42 3.48 -9.07 -7.30
N VAL A 43 3.79 -7.85 -7.72
CA VAL A 43 3.41 -6.64 -6.99
C VAL A 43 1.90 -6.41 -7.03
N VAL A 44 1.27 -6.65 -8.19
CA VAL A 44 -0.18 -6.61 -8.37
C VAL A 44 -0.85 -7.65 -7.46
N THR A 45 -0.37 -8.89 -7.42
CA THR A 45 -0.91 -9.93 -6.53
C THR A 45 -0.80 -9.53 -5.06
N LYS A 46 0.32 -8.94 -4.64
CA LYS A 46 0.51 -8.45 -3.27
C LYS A 46 -0.50 -7.34 -2.91
N ALA A 47 -0.68 -6.38 -3.82
CA ALA A 47 -1.64 -5.29 -3.66
C ALA A 47 -3.08 -5.81 -3.58
N ALA A 48 -3.48 -6.65 -4.53
CA ALA A 48 -4.82 -7.26 -4.58
C ALA A 48 -5.11 -8.08 -3.32
N GLY A 49 -4.15 -8.88 -2.84
CA GLY A 49 -4.29 -9.65 -1.62
C GLY A 49 -4.47 -8.78 -0.37
N ALA A 50 -3.79 -7.63 -0.30
CA ALA A 50 -3.99 -6.69 0.79
C ALA A 50 -5.37 -6.02 0.77
N ILE A 51 -5.85 -5.64 -0.42
CA ILE A 51 -7.20 -5.08 -0.59
C ILE A 51 -8.25 -6.11 -0.17
N ALA A 52 -8.12 -7.35 -0.63
CA ALA A 52 -9.04 -8.43 -0.26
C ALA A 52 -9.07 -8.67 1.26
N ARG A 53 -7.91 -8.69 1.94
CA ARG A 53 -7.86 -8.81 3.41
C ARG A 53 -8.53 -7.64 4.11
N PHE A 54 -8.35 -6.42 3.63
CA PHE A 54 -8.99 -5.25 4.21
C PHE A 54 -10.53 -5.31 4.08
N LEU A 55 -11.03 -5.67 2.90
CA LEU A 55 -12.47 -5.75 2.63
C LEU A 55 -13.17 -6.87 3.41
N HIS A 56 -12.52 -8.03 3.55
CA HIS A 56 -13.14 -9.21 4.17
C HIS A 56 -12.74 -9.42 5.64
N GLY A 57 -11.68 -8.75 6.11
CA GLY A 57 -11.23 -8.80 7.51
C GLY A 57 -11.87 -7.74 8.42
N SER A 58 -12.65 -6.81 7.85
CA SER A 58 -13.39 -5.76 8.59
C SER A 58 -14.80 -6.19 9.01
N ALA A 59 -15.19 -7.46 8.75
CA ALA A 59 -16.38 -8.07 9.31
C ALA A 59 -16.03 -8.70 10.67
N GLY A 60 -15.97 -7.86 11.69
CA GLY A 60 -15.79 -8.23 13.10
C GLY A 60 -16.45 -7.20 13.98
#